data_AF-A0A1H6GW84-F1
#
_entry.id   AF-A0A1H6GW84-F1
#
_cell.length_a   1.000
_cell.length_b   1.000
_cell.length_c   1.000
_cell.angle_alpha   90.00
_cell.angle_beta   90.00
_cell.angle_gamma   90.00
#
_symmetry.space_group_name_H-M   'P 1'
#
loop_
_entity.id
_entity.type
_entity.pdbx_description
1 polymer ?
#
loop_
_entity_poly.entity_id
_entity_poly.type
_entity_poly.pdbx_seq_one_letter_code
_entity_poly.pdbx_strand_id
1 'polypeptide(L)'
;MTDSQTPTENAPALKIHGQYIKDLSFEIPNAPQVFLEMQGEAPEIPIHVDVSAAGVGQDLYEVVLRLRVEARVSGKTLFIAELDYAGLFALNLPEEQIGPYLLIECPRLLFPFARAIIADVTRDGGFPPLVLQPLDFVTLYRTRLEEQAAAGTA
;
A
#
# COMPACT_ATOMS: atom_id res chain seq x y z
N MET A 1 33.97 -32.76 28.78
CA MET A 1 32.80 -32.05 29.34
C MET A 1 32.45 -31.00 28.32
N THR A 2 31.36 -31.23 27.60
CA THR A 2 30.95 -30.42 26.45
C THR A 2 30.07 -29.30 26.98
N ASP A 3 30.56 -28.06 26.94
CA ASP A 3 29.72 -26.88 27.17
C ASP A 3 28.78 -26.72 25.97
N SER A 4 27.50 -27.03 26.19
CA SER A 4 26.42 -26.72 25.26
C SER A 4 26.07 -25.23 25.43
N GLN A 5 26.61 -24.38 24.57
CA GLN A 5 26.09 -23.03 24.39
C GLN A 5 24.71 -23.12 23.73
N THR A 6 23.66 -22.75 24.46
CA THR A 6 22.34 -22.45 23.87
C THR A 6 22.34 -20.99 23.43
N PRO A 7 22.25 -20.65 22.13
CA PRO A 7 21.96 -19.29 21.74
C PRO A 7 20.44 -19.10 21.85
N THR A 8 19.98 -18.42 22.89
CA THR A 8 18.65 -17.79 22.85
C THR A 8 18.79 -16.53 21.98
N GLU A 9 18.77 -16.72 20.66
CA GLU A 9 18.84 -15.63 19.69
C GLU A 9 17.51 -14.86 19.67
N ASN A 10 17.61 -13.54 19.85
CA ASN A 10 16.53 -12.57 19.64
C ASN A 10 16.03 -12.64 18.19
N ALA A 11 15.15 -13.58 17.87
CA ALA A 11 14.53 -13.64 16.56
C ALA A 11 13.75 -12.33 16.32
N PRO A 12 13.91 -11.67 15.16
CA PRO A 12 13.21 -10.43 14.87
C PRO A 12 11.69 -10.67 14.88
N ALA A 13 10.96 -9.79 15.56
CA ALA A 13 9.50 -9.84 15.67
C ALA A 13 8.78 -9.83 14.30
N LEU A 14 9.46 -9.31 13.27
CA LEU A 14 8.99 -9.19 11.90
C LEU A 14 10.10 -9.63 10.94
N LYS A 15 9.77 -10.52 10.01
CA LYS A 15 10.64 -10.90 8.89
C LYS A 15 9.90 -10.75 7.57
N ILE A 16 10.53 -10.06 6.62
CA ILE A 16 10.00 -9.91 5.25
C ILE A 16 10.55 -11.06 4.41
N HIS A 17 9.67 -11.89 3.86
CA HIS A 17 10.04 -12.97 2.93
C HIS A 17 10.16 -12.48 1.49
N GLY A 18 9.32 -11.52 1.10
CA GLY A 18 9.33 -10.93 -0.23
C GLY A 18 8.33 -9.81 -0.35
N GLN A 19 8.49 -9.00 -1.39
CA GLN A 19 7.54 -7.98 -1.81
C GLN A 19 7.39 -8.06 -3.32
N TYR A 20 6.19 -7.83 -3.83
CA TYR A 20 5.87 -7.98 -5.25
C TYR A 20 4.65 -7.15 -5.64
N ILE A 21 4.58 -6.83 -6.93
CA ILE A 21 3.37 -6.30 -7.56
C ILE A 21 2.44 -7.49 -7.80
N LYS A 22 1.24 -7.44 -7.21
CA LYS A 22 0.21 -8.44 -7.39
C LYS A 22 -0.70 -8.08 -8.55
N ASP A 23 -1.02 -6.80 -8.68
CA ASP A 23 -1.73 -6.23 -9.82
C ASP A 23 -1.24 -4.79 -10.06
N LEU A 24 -1.19 -4.39 -11.33
CA LEU A 24 -0.86 -3.03 -11.75
C LEU A 24 -1.60 -2.70 -13.03
N SER A 25 -2.42 -1.66 -12.98
CA SER A 25 -3.10 -1.08 -14.15
C SER A 25 -2.75 0.40 -14.28
N PHE A 26 -2.54 0.85 -15.51
CA PHE A 26 -2.38 2.25 -15.86
C PHE A 26 -3.13 2.54 -17.15
N GLU A 27 -4.10 3.45 -17.08
CA GLU A 27 -5.01 3.75 -18.18
C GLU A 27 -5.06 5.25 -18.46
N ILE A 28 -5.17 5.61 -19.74
CA ILE A 28 -5.34 6.99 -20.21
C ILE A 28 -6.61 7.06 -21.06
N PRO A 29 -7.81 7.14 -20.45
CA PRO A 29 -9.07 6.93 -21.16
C PRO A 29 -9.31 7.92 -22.30
N ASN A 30 -8.79 9.14 -22.18
CA ASN A 30 -9.01 10.24 -23.11
C ASN A 30 -7.78 10.52 -24.00
N ALA A 31 -6.86 9.55 -24.14
CA ALA A 31 -5.72 9.69 -25.04
C ALA A 31 -6.16 9.78 -26.52
N PRO A 32 -5.48 10.59 -27.36
CA PRO A 32 -4.41 11.53 -27.03
C PRO A 32 -4.91 12.93 -26.64
N GLN A 33 -6.22 13.20 -26.76
CA GLN A 33 -6.80 14.54 -26.62
C GLN A 33 -6.46 15.19 -25.28
N VAL A 34 -6.39 14.38 -24.24
CA VAL A 34 -6.06 14.78 -22.88
C VAL A 34 -4.73 15.52 -22.75
N PHE A 35 -3.74 15.21 -23.58
CA PHE A 35 -2.42 15.88 -23.55
C PHE A 35 -2.49 17.33 -24.05
N LEU A 36 -3.49 17.67 -24.86
CA LEU A 36 -3.71 19.05 -25.33
C LEU A 36 -4.37 19.91 -24.25
N GLU A 37 -5.09 19.28 -23.31
CA GLU A 37 -5.89 19.93 -22.28
C GLU A 37 -5.09 20.21 -20.99
N MET A 38 -3.92 19.59 -20.83
CA MET A 38 -3.02 19.81 -19.68
C MET A 38 -2.38 21.22 -19.64
N GLN A 39 -2.71 22.12 -20.57
CA GLN A 39 -2.11 23.44 -20.64
C GLN A 39 -2.77 24.41 -19.64
N GLY A 40 -2.21 24.48 -18.42
CA GLY A 40 -2.39 25.64 -17.53
C GLY A 40 -3.23 25.43 -16.27
N GLU A 41 -3.84 24.26 -16.07
CA GLU A 41 -4.56 23.91 -14.83
C GLU A 41 -3.87 22.77 -14.07
N ALA A 42 -3.80 22.90 -12.74
CA ALA A 42 -3.33 21.83 -11.89
C ALA A 42 -4.41 20.73 -11.78
N PRO A 43 -4.06 19.46 -12.01
CA PRO A 43 -5.03 18.38 -11.92
C PRO A 43 -5.47 18.12 -10.48
N GLU A 44 -6.73 17.71 -10.34
CA GLU A 44 -7.24 17.09 -9.13
C GLU A 44 -6.78 15.62 -9.10
N ILE A 45 -6.22 15.17 -7.97
CA ILE A 45 -5.66 13.83 -7.84
C ILE A 45 -6.22 13.17 -6.57
N PRO A 46 -7.48 12.69 -6.58
CA PRO A 46 -7.98 11.82 -5.53
C PRO A 46 -7.12 10.55 -5.44
N ILE A 47 -6.72 10.22 -4.22
CA ILE A 47 -5.96 9.01 -3.89
C ILE A 47 -6.78 8.20 -2.91
N HIS A 48 -7.07 6.96 -3.29
CA HIS A 48 -7.69 5.97 -2.42
C HIS A 48 -6.64 4.97 -1.97
N VAL A 49 -6.61 4.71 -0.67
CA VAL A 49 -5.67 3.77 -0.05
C VAL A 49 -6.48 2.74 0.71
N ASP A 50 -6.20 1.47 0.44
CA ASP A 50 -6.73 0.36 1.22
C ASP A 50 -5.60 -0.59 1.60
N VAL A 51 -5.70 -1.18 2.79
CA VAL A 51 -4.73 -2.17 3.28
C VAL A 51 -5.51 -3.42 3.64
N SER A 52 -5.12 -4.58 3.12
CA SER A 52 -5.70 -5.86 3.56
C SER A 52 -4.60 -6.80 4.01
N ALA A 53 -4.92 -7.69 4.96
CA ALA A 53 -4.01 -8.70 5.44
C ALA A 53 -4.72 -10.04 5.52
N ALA A 54 -4.05 -11.10 5.07
CA ALA A 54 -4.57 -12.46 5.10
C ALA A 54 -3.50 -13.42 5.61
N GLY A 55 -3.88 -14.36 6.48
CA GLY A 55 -3.01 -15.46 6.87
C GLY A 55 -2.85 -16.45 5.71
N VAL A 56 -1.60 -16.83 5.40
CA VAL A 56 -1.26 -17.75 4.30
C VAL A 56 -0.44 -18.96 4.77
N GLY A 57 -0.25 -19.09 6.08
CA GLY A 57 0.45 -20.19 6.72
C GLY A 57 0.56 -19.95 8.22
N GLN A 58 1.33 -20.79 8.91
CA GLN A 58 1.65 -20.57 10.31
C GLN A 58 2.55 -19.34 10.45
N ASP A 59 2.09 -18.36 11.24
CA ASP A 59 2.79 -17.10 11.52
C ASP A 59 3.15 -16.29 10.26
N LEU A 60 2.51 -16.58 9.12
CA LEU A 60 2.81 -16.03 7.81
C LEU A 60 1.58 -15.31 7.24
N TYR A 61 1.78 -14.06 6.85
CA TYR A 61 0.72 -13.16 6.41
C TYR A 61 1.09 -12.47 5.10
N GLU A 62 0.14 -12.46 4.15
CA GLU A 62 0.20 -11.59 2.98
C GLU A 62 -0.49 -10.26 3.34
N VAL A 63 0.24 -9.15 3.25
CA VAL A 63 -0.31 -7.80 3.38
C VAL A 63 -0.31 -7.15 2.00
N VAL A 64 -1.46 -6.65 1.57
CA VAL A 64 -1.65 -5.97 0.29
C VAL A 64 -2.01 -4.52 0.54
N LEU A 65 -1.16 -3.61 0.05
CA LEU A 65 -1.39 -2.17 -0.01
C LEU A 65 -1.95 -1.83 -1.40
N ARG A 66 -3.20 -1.40 -1.44
CA ARG A 66 -3.89 -0.96 -2.66
C ARG A 66 -3.86 0.54 -2.76
N LEU A 67 -3.37 1.03 -3.89
CA LEU A 67 -3.36 2.44 -4.24
C LEU A 67 -4.17 2.63 -5.52
N ARG A 68 -5.20 3.47 -5.46
CA ARG A 68 -5.95 3.89 -6.64
C ARG A 68 -5.86 5.40 -6.77
N VAL A 69 -5.42 5.86 -7.93
CA VAL A 69 -5.30 7.26 -8.28
C VAL A 69 -6.14 7.52 -9.52
N GLU A 70 -7.00 8.54 -9.47
CA GLU A 70 -7.74 8.99 -10.65
C GLU A 70 -7.50 10.48 -10.86
N ALA A 71 -6.50 10.82 -11.68
CA ALA A 71 -6.19 12.22 -11.95
C ALA A 71 -7.20 12.82 -12.93
N ARG A 72 -7.70 14.02 -12.65
CA ARG A 72 -8.69 14.73 -13.47
C ARG A 72 -8.30 16.19 -13.70
N VAL A 73 -8.62 16.72 -14.88
CA VAL A 73 -8.52 18.15 -15.20
C VAL A 73 -9.79 18.61 -15.89
N SER A 74 -10.35 19.74 -15.48
CA SER A 74 -11.56 20.33 -16.07
C SER A 74 -12.71 19.31 -16.28
N GLY A 75 -12.87 18.35 -15.35
CA GLY A 75 -13.90 17.31 -15.39
C GLY A 75 -13.59 16.07 -16.26
N LYS A 76 -12.40 15.96 -16.84
CA LYS A 76 -11.97 14.81 -17.65
C LYS A 76 -10.85 14.04 -16.96
N THR A 77 -10.90 12.72 -17.06
CA THR A 77 -9.85 11.83 -16.53
C THR A 77 -8.59 11.93 -17.38
N LEU A 78 -7.50 12.35 -16.72
CA LEU A 78 -6.15 12.32 -17.27
C LEU A 78 -5.67 10.89 -17.38
N PHE A 79 -5.54 10.23 -16.23
CA PHE A 79 -5.14 8.84 -16.12
C PHE A 79 -5.77 8.20 -14.88
N ILE A 80 -5.82 6.87 -14.91
CA ILE A 80 -6.15 6.03 -13.76
C ILE A 80 -4.94 5.14 -13.51
N ALA A 81 -4.45 5.13 -12.28
CA ALA A 81 -3.39 4.23 -11.85
C ALA A 81 -3.89 3.39 -10.67
N GLU A 82 -3.80 2.07 -10.80
CA GLU A 82 -4.20 1.11 -9.78
C GLU A 82 -3.02 0.19 -9.50
N LEU A 83 -2.66 0.05 -8.23
CA LEU A 83 -1.55 -0.78 -7.80
C LEU A 83 -1.93 -1.57 -6.54
N ASP A 84 -1.87 -2.89 -6.65
CA ASP A 84 -1.90 -3.80 -5.53
C ASP A 84 -0.47 -4.28 -5.27
N TYR A 85 0.21 -3.64 -4.31
CA TYR A 85 1.56 -4.00 -3.91
C TYR A 85 1.52 -4.84 -2.64
N ALA A 86 2.09 -6.04 -2.70
CA ALA A 86 1.99 -7.04 -1.65
C ALA A 86 3.34 -7.32 -1.00
N GLY A 87 3.30 -7.72 0.27
CA GLY A 87 4.44 -8.28 0.99
C GLY A 87 4.05 -9.52 1.76
N LEU A 88 4.98 -10.47 1.82
CA LEU A 88 4.88 -11.67 2.60
C LEU A 88 5.69 -11.50 3.89
N PHE A 89 5.01 -11.54 5.03
CA PHE A 89 5.59 -11.23 6.33
C PHE A 89 5.42 -12.41 7.28
N ALA A 90 6.50 -12.82 7.94
CA ALA A 90 6.45 -13.70 9.09
C ALA A 90 6.48 -12.86 10.38
N LEU A 91 5.54 -13.12 11.29
CA LEU A 91 5.39 -12.39 12.55
C LEU A 91 5.57 -13.35 13.73
N ASN A 92 6.47 -13.00 14.65
CA ASN A 92 6.66 -13.74 15.89
C ASN A 92 6.28 -12.84 17.07
N LEU A 93 4.97 -12.61 17.23
CA LEU A 93 4.38 -11.67 18.18
C LEU A 93 3.17 -12.31 18.89
N PRO A 94 2.84 -11.85 20.12
CA PRO A 94 1.56 -12.17 20.75
C PRO A 94 0.37 -11.77 19.86
N GLU A 95 -0.71 -12.54 19.90
CA GLU A 95 -1.88 -12.38 19.03
C GLU A 95 -2.47 -10.97 19.08
N GLU A 96 -2.46 -10.34 20.25
CA GLU A 96 -2.97 -8.98 20.47
C GLU A 96 -2.16 -7.90 19.72
N GLN A 97 -0.92 -8.21 19.35
CA GLN A 97 -0.01 -7.29 18.66
C GLN A 97 0.00 -7.50 17.14
N ILE A 98 -0.47 -8.66 16.64
CA ILE A 98 -0.43 -9.01 15.22
C ILE A 98 -1.23 -8.02 14.37
N GLY A 99 -2.48 -7.71 14.78
CA GLY A 99 -3.37 -6.83 14.02
C GLY A 99 -2.77 -5.45 13.71
N PRO A 100 -2.32 -4.68 14.72
CA PRO A 100 -1.63 -3.40 14.50
C PRO A 100 -0.39 -3.52 13.63
N TYR A 101 0.42 -4.58 13.77
CA TYR A 101 1.61 -4.78 12.93
C TYR A 101 1.24 -5.00 11.45
N LEU A 102 0.20 -5.79 11.19
CA LEU A 102 -0.27 -6.06 9.82
C LEU A 102 -0.86 -4.83 9.14
N LEU A 103 -1.53 -3.95 9.90
CA LEU A 103 -2.28 -2.82 9.34
C LEU A 103 -1.58 -1.47 9.45
N ILE A 104 -0.47 -1.38 10.20
CA ILE A 104 0.31 -0.14 10.35
C ILE A 104 1.75 -0.36 9.89
N GLU A 105 2.47 -1.30 10.51
CA GLU A 105 3.91 -1.45 10.28
C GLU A 105 4.22 -2.09 8.92
N CYS A 106 3.51 -3.16 8.55
CA CYS A 106 3.68 -3.81 7.25
C CYS A 106 3.41 -2.86 6.07
N PRO A 107 2.26 -2.15 5.97
CA PRO A 107 2.03 -1.23 4.86
C PRO A 107 2.97 -0.02 4.88
N ARG A 108 3.45 0.43 6.05
CA ARG A 108 4.50 1.46 6.15
C ARG A 108 5.81 1.02 5.50
N LEU A 109 6.15 -0.26 5.58
CA LEU A 109 7.33 -0.84 4.91
C LEU A 109 7.12 -1.00 3.39
N LEU A 110 5.88 -1.28 2.97
CA LEU A 110 5.51 -1.42 1.55
C LEU A 110 5.41 -0.08 0.82
N PHE A 111 4.94 0.96 1.51
CA PHE A 111 4.59 2.25 0.90
C PHE A 111 5.71 2.92 0.09
N PRO A 112 6.99 2.94 0.51
CA PRO A 112 8.05 3.56 -0.28
C PRO A 112 8.21 2.95 -1.67
N PHE A 113 8.03 1.63 -1.80
CA PHE A 113 8.13 0.91 -3.07
C PHE A 113 6.89 1.16 -3.94
N ALA A 114 5.71 1.07 -3.34
CA ALA A 114 4.46 1.38 -4.04
C ALA A 114 4.45 2.83 -4.57
N ARG A 115 4.94 3.78 -3.77
CA ARG A 115 5.13 5.18 -4.15
C ARG A 115 6.09 5.35 -5.33
N ALA A 116 7.21 4.62 -5.34
CA ALA A 116 8.16 4.68 -6.45
C ALA A 116 7.52 4.16 -7.75
N ILE A 117 6.82 3.02 -7.68
CA ILE A 117 6.12 2.43 -8.83
C ILE A 117 5.08 3.41 -9.40
N ILE A 118 4.24 4.04 -8.55
CA ILE A 118 3.27 5.05 -9.00
C ILE A 118 3.96 6.23 -9.70
N ALA A 119 5.06 6.73 -9.14
CA ALA A 119 5.80 7.83 -9.75
C ALA A 119 6.39 7.45 -11.12
N ASP A 120 6.86 6.21 -11.28
CA ASP A 120 7.44 5.70 -12.52
C ASP A 120 6.37 5.46 -13.57
N VAL A 121 5.26 4.79 -13.26
CA VAL A 121 4.19 4.54 -14.24
C VAL A 121 3.50 5.82 -14.70
N THR A 122 3.32 6.81 -13.81
CA THR A 122 2.78 8.12 -14.21
C THR A 122 3.75 8.84 -15.17
N ARG A 123 5.07 8.73 -14.92
CA ARG A 123 6.09 9.28 -15.80
C ARG A 123 6.09 8.62 -17.17
N ASP A 124 6.05 7.29 -17.18
CA ASP A 124 6.05 6.49 -18.41
C ASP A 124 4.75 6.68 -19.22
N GLY A 125 3.66 7.04 -18.54
CA GLY A 125 2.41 7.48 -19.15
C GLY A 125 2.46 8.88 -19.81
N GLY A 126 3.60 9.57 -19.74
CA GLY A 126 3.80 10.89 -20.34
C GLY A 126 3.37 12.07 -19.45
N PHE A 127 3.08 11.83 -18.17
CA PHE A 127 2.70 12.85 -17.21
C PHE A 127 3.87 13.20 -16.26
N PRO A 128 3.84 14.34 -15.55
CA PRO A 128 4.77 14.60 -14.45
C PRO A 128 4.71 13.48 -13.40
N PRO A 129 5.84 13.01 -12.83
CA PRO A 129 5.85 11.94 -11.85
C PRO A 129 4.95 12.26 -10.66
N LEU A 130 3.98 11.39 -10.37
CA LEU A 130 3.11 11.56 -9.21
C LEU A 130 3.82 11.06 -7.96
N VAL A 131 4.32 12.01 -7.17
CA VAL A 131 4.98 11.72 -5.90
C VAL A 131 3.93 11.77 -4.78
N LEU A 132 3.48 10.60 -4.33
CA LEU A 132 2.54 10.50 -3.21
C LEU A 132 3.12 11.11 -1.94
N GLN A 133 2.27 11.74 -1.13
CA GLN A 133 2.66 12.23 0.19
C GLN A 133 2.73 11.06 1.19
N PRO A 134 3.56 11.14 2.24
CA PRO A 134 3.55 10.14 3.30
C PRO A 134 2.15 9.94 3.88
N LEU A 135 1.77 8.68 4.13
CA LEU A 135 0.48 8.31 4.69
C LEU A 135 0.57 8.08 6.20
N ASP A 136 -0.49 8.44 6.93
CA ASP A 136 -0.65 8.12 8.34
C ASP A 136 -1.48 6.83 8.51
N PHE A 137 -0.79 5.69 8.51
CA PHE A 137 -1.41 4.38 8.68
C PHE A 137 -2.03 4.18 10.07
N VAL A 138 -1.61 4.94 11.09
CA VAL A 138 -2.22 4.85 12.43
C VAL A 138 -3.64 5.40 12.38
N THR A 139 -3.82 6.54 11.70
CA THR A 139 -5.15 7.14 11.50
C THR A 139 -6.03 6.23 10.64
N LEU A 140 -5.52 5.68 9.54
CA LEU A 140 -6.26 4.72 8.71
C LEU A 140 -6.72 3.48 9.50
N TYR A 141 -5.86 2.94 10.36
CA TYR A 141 -6.21 1.81 11.22
C TYR A 141 -7.31 2.16 12.22
N ARG A 142 -7.24 3.34 12.85
CA ARG A 142 -8.27 3.83 13.79
C ARG A 142 -9.63 3.99 13.11
N THR A 143 -9.68 4.63 11.95
CA THR A 143 -10.91 4.79 11.17
C THR A 143 -11.55 3.43 10.86
N ARG A 144 -10.75 2.44 10.46
CA ARG A 144 -11.25 1.08 10.21
C ARG A 144 -11.83 0.43 11.47
N LEU A 145 -11.20 0.59 12.64
CA LEU A 145 -11.73 0.05 13.89
C LEU A 145 -13.08 0.68 14.27
N GLU A 146 -13.22 1.99 14.06
CA GLU A 146 -14.47 2.71 14.30
C GLU A 146 -15.58 2.23 13.36
N GLU A 147 -15.28 2.03 12.07
CA GLU A 147 -16.21 1.48 11.07
C GLU A 147 -16.65 0.05 11.42
N GLN A 148 -15.73 -0.81 11.86
CA GLN A 148 -16.04 -2.18 12.28
C GLN A 148 -16.92 -2.21 13.54
N ALA A 149 -16.68 -1.32 14.50
CA ALA A 149 -17.50 -1.21 15.70
C ALA A 149 -18.93 -0.75 15.37
N ALA A 150 -19.09 0.16 14.41
CA ALA A 150 -20.39 0.62 13.93
C ALA A 150 -21.13 -0.44 13.10
N ALA A 151 -20.42 -1.25 12.31
CA ALA A 151 -21.00 -2.32 11.51
C ALA A 151 -21.42 -3.55 12.32
N GLY A 152 -20.77 -3.83 13.46
CA GLY A 152 -21.11 -4.93 14.36
C GLY A 152 -22.26 -4.64 15.34
N THR A 153 -22.81 -3.42 15.33
CA THR A 153 -23.95 -3.00 16.17
C THR A 153 -25.28 -2.86 15.42
N ALA A 154 -25.32 -3.26 14.14
CA ALA A 154 -26.52 -3.35 13.30
C ALA A 154 -26.88 -4.81 13.02
#